data_AF-A0A7S3EPW8-F1
#
_entry.id   AF-A0A7S3EPW8-F1
#
_cell.length_a   1.000
_cell.length_b   1.000
_cell.length_c   1.000
_cell.angle_alpha   90.00
_cell.angle_beta   90.00
_cell.angle_gamma   90.00
#
_symmetry.space_group_name_H-M   'P 1'
#
loop_
_entity.id
_entity.type
_entity.pdbx_description
1 polymer ?
#
loop_
_entity_poly.entity_id
_entity_poly.type
_entity_poly.pdbx_seq_one_letter_code
_entity_poly.pdbx_strand_id
1 'polypeptide(L)'
;EVKEAIDNEVEQLIGMSSAKEWFTDLRKKVRLVERTGDRSILKMCMNVVITGNPGTGKSTFARLLFRFLHAYGICTREVFVEKNGLELKSDHVGGTTPLVKEAV
;
A
#
# COMPACT_ATOMS: atom_id res chain seq x y z
N GLU A 1 14.79 -7.13 12.29
CA GLU A 1 13.68 -7.38 13.24
C GLU A 1 12.29 -7.08 12.66
N VAL A 2 11.86 -5.83 12.39
CA VAL A 2 10.50 -5.58 11.80
C VAL A 2 10.47 -5.71 10.27
N LYS A 3 11.44 -5.12 9.56
CA LYS A 3 11.52 -5.18 8.08
C LYS A 3 11.59 -6.62 7.56
N GLU A 4 12.42 -7.46 8.19
CA GLU A 4 12.60 -8.87 7.83
C GLU A 4 11.34 -9.71 8.07
N ALA A 5 10.59 -9.45 9.14
CA ALA A 5 9.33 -10.14 9.40
C ALA A 5 8.30 -9.85 8.29
N ILE A 6 8.19 -8.59 7.88
CA ILE A 6 7.30 -8.18 6.78
C ILE A 6 7.78 -8.76 5.45
N ASP A 7 9.08 -8.76 5.19
CA ASP A 7 9.65 -9.39 4.00
C ASP A 7 9.30 -10.88 3.94
N ASN A 8 9.42 -11.59 5.06
CA ASN A 8 9.03 -12.99 5.14
C ASN A 8 7.53 -13.16 4.86
N GLU A 9 6.66 -12.31 5.41
CA GLU A 9 5.22 -12.35 5.12
C GLU A 9 4.92 -12.13 3.63
N VAL A 10 5.65 -11.23 2.95
CA VAL A 10 5.53 -11.02 1.50
C VAL A 10 5.95 -12.27 0.72
N GLU A 11 7.03 -12.94 1.13
CA GLU A 11 7.49 -14.17 0.48
C GLU A 11 6.53 -15.35 0.69
N GLN A 12 5.86 -15.42 1.84
CA GLN A 12 4.84 -16.43 2.16
C GLN A 12 3.54 -16.27 1.36
N LEU A 13 3.30 -15.13 0.69
CA LEU A 13 2.15 -14.98 -0.20
C LEU A 13 2.22 -16.03 -1.32
N ILE A 14 1.19 -16.85 -1.45
CA ILE A 14 1.12 -17.88 -2.50
C ILE A 14 0.72 -17.20 -3.81
N GLY A 15 1.58 -17.31 -4.84
CA GLY A 15 1.37 -16.65 -6.12
C GLY A 15 1.70 -15.15 -6.09
N MET A 16 0.90 -14.34 -6.77
CA MET A 16 1.05 -12.88 -6.85
C MET A 16 2.45 -12.41 -7.33
N SER A 17 2.99 -13.06 -8.36
CA SER A 17 4.35 -12.81 -8.88
C SER A 17 4.62 -11.33 -9.16
N SER A 18 3.68 -10.65 -9.82
CA SER A 18 3.77 -9.21 -10.13
C SER A 18 3.85 -8.34 -8.87
N ALA A 19 3.15 -8.71 -7.81
CA ALA A 19 3.18 -7.97 -6.56
C ALA A 19 4.51 -8.17 -5.82
N LYS A 20 5.05 -9.40 -5.81
CA LYS A 20 6.36 -9.71 -5.23
C LYS A 20 7.50 -8.99 -5.96
N GLU A 21 7.44 -8.93 -7.29
CA GLU A 21 8.38 -8.15 -8.10
C GLU A 21 8.32 -6.67 -7.72
N TRP A 22 7.12 -6.11 -7.61
CA TRP A 22 6.93 -4.71 -7.20
C TRP A 22 7.54 -4.41 -5.82
N PHE A 23 7.35 -5.28 -4.82
CA PHE A 23 8.01 -5.15 -3.52
C PHE A 23 9.53 -5.19 -3.64
N THR A 24 10.05 -6.12 -4.44
CA THR A 24 11.49 -6.28 -4.66
C THR A 24 12.10 -5.04 -5.30
N ASP A 25 11.43 -4.41 -6.25
CA ASP A 25 11.89 -3.17 -6.87
C ASP A 25 11.80 -1.99 -5.92
N LEU A 26 10.75 -1.91 -5.11
CA LEU A 26 10.65 -0.88 -4.09
C LEU A 26 11.75 -1.02 -3.02
N ARG A 27 12.08 -2.25 -2.61
CA ARG A 27 13.22 -2.54 -1.72
C ARG A 27 14.54 -2.04 -2.30
N LYS A 28 14.79 -2.25 -3.60
CA LYS A 28 15.99 -1.75 -4.27
C LYS A 28 16.07 -0.22 -4.23
N LYS A 29 14.94 0.46 -4.48
CA LYS A 29 14.87 1.93 -4.42
C LYS A 29 15.12 2.47 -3.03
N VAL A 30 14.52 1.86 -2.00
CA VAL A 30 14.77 2.27 -0.60
C VAL A 30 16.24 2.08 -0.24
N ARG A 31 16.84 0.95 -0.62
CA ARG A 31 18.27 0.70 -0.40
C ARG A 31 19.16 1.72 -1.11
N LEU A 32 18.76 2.15 -2.31
CA LEU A 32 19.47 3.20 -3.03
C LEU A 32 19.42 4.52 -2.25
N VAL A 33 18.25 4.89 -1.74
CA VAL A 33 18.05 6.09 -0.91
C VAL A 33 18.86 6.03 0.39
N GLU A 34 18.87 4.88 1.07
CA GLU A 34 19.68 4.68 2.28
C GLU A 34 21.19 4.82 1.99
N ARG A 35 21.65 4.48 0.78
CA ARG A 35 23.05 4.61 0.36
C ARG A 35 23.43 6.02 -0.12
N THR A 36 22.56 6.67 -0.89
CA THR A 36 22.84 7.98 -1.50
C THR A 36 22.39 9.15 -0.63
N GLY A 37 21.50 8.90 0.34
CA GLY A 37 20.81 9.93 1.11
C GLY A 37 19.74 10.68 0.32
N ASP A 38 19.57 10.41 -0.98
CA ASP A 38 18.67 11.14 -1.84
C ASP A 38 17.24 10.59 -1.78
N ARG A 39 16.39 11.26 -0.98
CA ARG A 39 14.96 10.93 -0.86
C ARG A 39 14.13 11.28 -2.10
N SER A 40 14.68 12.02 -3.08
CA SER A 40 13.97 12.33 -4.32
C SER A 40 13.59 11.07 -5.10
N ILE A 41 14.38 10.01 -4.96
CA ILE A 41 14.15 8.69 -5.57
C ILE A 41 12.84 8.05 -5.09
N LEU A 42 12.38 8.40 -3.88
CA LEU A 42 11.09 7.93 -3.33
C LEU A 42 9.92 8.88 -3.63
N LYS A 43 10.16 10.04 -4.26
CA LYS A 43 9.10 10.96 -4.72
C LYS A 43 8.46 10.44 -6.00
N MET A 44 7.82 9.28 -5.94
CA MET A 44 7.05 8.71 -7.03
C MET A 44 5.60 8.44 -6.59
N CYS A 45 4.72 8.26 -7.57
CA CYS A 45 3.35 7.84 -7.30
C CYS A 45 3.34 6.45 -6.65
N MET A 46 2.76 6.35 -5.45
CA MET A 46 2.61 5.10 -4.70
C MET A 46 1.16 4.58 -4.76
N ASN A 47 0.32 5.13 -5.65
CA ASN A 47 -1.05 4.65 -5.84
C ASN A 47 -1.01 3.29 -6.54
N VAL A 48 -1.69 2.31 -5.98
CA VAL A 48 -1.73 0.94 -6.50
C VAL A 48 -3.18 0.53 -6.72
N VAL A 49 -3.45 -0.12 -7.86
CA VAL A 49 -4.72 -0.78 -8.14
C VAL A 49 -4.50 -2.29 -8.03
N ILE A 50 -5.23 -2.94 -7.13
CA ILE A 50 -5.14 -4.39 -6.92
C ILE A 50 -6.34 -5.04 -7.59
N THR A 51 -6.10 -5.85 -8.61
CA THR A 51 -7.14 -6.55 -9.37
C THR A 51 -7.08 -8.07 -9.15
N GLY A 52 -8.21 -8.76 -9.34
CA GLY A 52 -8.29 -10.21 -9.21
C GLY A 52 -9.66 -10.69 -8.71
N ASN A 53 -9.91 -12.00 -8.80
CA ASN A 53 -11.18 -12.61 -8.42
C ASN A 53 -11.51 -12.39 -6.92
N PRO A 54 -12.79 -12.37 -6.53
CA PRO A 54 -13.18 -12.37 -5.12
C PRO A 54 -12.49 -13.51 -4.35
N GLY A 55 -12.08 -13.26 -3.10
CA GLY A 55 -11.42 -14.27 -2.26
C GLY A 55 -9.92 -14.46 -2.49
N THR A 56 -9.28 -13.79 -3.45
CA THR A 56 -7.82 -13.92 -3.69
C THR A 56 -6.94 -13.12 -2.72
N GLY A 57 -7.45 -12.73 -1.56
CA GLY A 57 -6.65 -12.05 -0.53
C GLY A 57 -6.27 -10.59 -0.82
N LYS A 58 -6.94 -9.89 -1.75
CA LYS A 58 -6.64 -8.48 -2.10
C LYS A 58 -6.65 -7.53 -0.90
N SER A 59 -7.63 -7.65 0.00
CA SER A 59 -7.70 -6.82 1.21
C SER A 59 -6.57 -7.15 2.19
N THR A 60 -6.22 -8.44 2.32
CA THR A 60 -5.07 -8.89 3.12
C THR A 60 -3.76 -8.31 2.57
N PHE A 61 -3.60 -8.34 1.25
CA PHE A 61 -2.46 -7.74 0.56
C PHE A 61 -2.36 -6.23 0.81
N ALA A 62 -3.47 -5.50 0.77
CA ALA A 62 -3.48 -4.06 1.03
C ALA A 62 -2.98 -3.71 2.45
N ARG A 63 -3.34 -4.51 3.46
CA ARG A 63 -2.85 -4.33 4.84
C ARG A 63 -1.36 -4.63 4.97
N LEU A 64 -0.87 -5.67 4.27
CA LEU A 64 0.57 -5.99 4.23
C LEU A 64 1.36 -4.89 3.53
N LEU A 65 0.85 -4.38 2.40
CA LEU A 65 1.43 -3.25 1.67
C LEU A 65 1.57 -2.01 2.57
N PHE A 66 0.54 -1.67 3.34
CA PHE A 66 0.61 -0.57 4.29
C PHE A 66 1.73 -0.78 5.33
N ARG A 67 1.78 -1.95 5.98
CA ARG A 67 2.81 -2.29 6.97
C ARG A 67 4.21 -2.20 6.36
N PHE A 68 4.38 -2.67 5.13
CA PHE A 68 5.64 -2.55 4.39
C PHE A 68 6.02 -1.09 4.16
N LEU A 69 5.13 -0.28 3.57
CA LEU A 69 5.41 1.13 3.29
C LEU A 69 5.77 1.91 4.57
N HIS A 70 5.12 1.58 5.68
CA HIS A 70 5.43 2.15 6.98
C HIS A 70 6.80 1.71 7.50
N ALA A 71 7.10 0.40 7.51
CA ALA A 71 8.37 -0.13 8.00
C ALA A 71 9.61 0.34 7.21
N TYR A 72 9.44 0.65 5.93
CA TYR A 72 10.49 1.23 5.09
C TYR A 72 10.56 2.76 5.13
N GLY A 73 9.73 3.42 5.96
CA GLY A 73 9.74 4.88 6.12
C GLY A 73 9.29 5.65 4.88
N ILE A 74 8.49 5.00 4.02
CA ILE A 74 7.87 5.60 2.84
C ILE A 74 6.57 6.30 3.26
N CYS A 75 5.74 5.61 4.05
CA CYS A 75 4.58 6.21 4.69
C CYS A 75 4.98 6.72 6.08
N THR A 76 4.76 8.00 6.35
CA THR A 76 5.09 8.62 7.65
C THR A 76 3.97 8.51 8.68
N ARG A 77 2.75 8.18 8.24
CA ARG A 77 1.58 8.04 9.12
C ARG A 77 1.28 6.57 9.36
N GLU A 78 1.08 6.21 10.62
CA GLU A 78 0.61 4.89 11.07
C GLU A 78 -0.92 4.77 10.98
N VAL A 79 -1.54 5.28 9.91
CA VAL A 79 -2.99 5.26 9.74
C VAL A 79 -3.35 4.47 8.49
N PHE A 80 -4.14 3.41 8.67
CA PHE A 80 -4.73 2.64 7.59
C PHE A 80 -6.25 2.76 7.66
N VAL A 81 -6.86 3.35 6.63
CA VAL A 81 -8.30 3.52 6.49
C VAL A 81 -8.81 2.56 5.44
N GLU A 82 -9.65 1.60 5.84
CA GLU A 82 -10.33 0.68 4.93
C GLU A 82 -11.76 1.19 4.71
N LYS A 83 -12.14 1.43 3.46
CA LYS A 83 -13.48 1.87 3.06
C LYS A 83 -14.00 1.05 1.89
N ASN A 84 -15.29 0.78 1.90
CA ASN A 84 -16.00 0.23 0.76
C ASN A 84 -16.56 1.38 -0.11
N GLY A 85 -16.68 1.17 -1.41
CA GLY A 85 -17.28 2.15 -2.32
C GLY A 85 -18.73 2.54 -1.96
N LEU A 86 -19.46 1.65 -1.28
CA LEU A 86 -20.79 1.97 -0.76
C LEU A 86 -20.77 3.00 0.37
N GLU A 87 -19.72 3.02 1.20
CA GLU A 87 -19.57 3.98 2.31
C GLU A 87 -19.15 5.37 1.81
N LEU A 88 -18.61 5.44 0.60
CA LEU A 88 -18.21 6.69 -0.04
C LEU A 88 -19.36 7.31 -0.85
N LYS A 89 -20.49 6.63 -0.98
CA LYS A 89 -21.65 7.06 -1.77
C LYS A 89 -22.73 7.64 -0.85
N SER A 90 -23.26 8.82 -1.20
CA SER A 90 -24.46 9.37 -0.57
C SER A 90 -25.72 8.98 -1.33
N ASP A 91 -26.84 8.92 -0.60
CA ASP A 91 -28.18 8.69 -1.14
C ASP A 91 -28.78 9.93 -1.82
N HIS A 92 -28.17 11.11 -1.65
CA HIS A 92 -28.63 12.35 -2.27
C HIS A 92 -27.56 13.00 -3.16
N VAL A 93 -28.03 13.78 -4.14
CA VAL A 93 -27.16 14.56 -5.03
C VAL A 93 -26.33 15.54 -4.20
N GLY A 94 -25.03 15.62 -4.51
CA GLY A 94 -24.09 16.51 -3.80
C GLY A 94 -23.53 15.96 -2.48
N GLY A 95 -24.05 14.85 -1.95
CA GLY A 95 -23.59 14.28 -0.67
C GLY A 95 -22.35 13.40 -0.76
N THR A 96 -21.98 12.92 -1.95
CA THR A 96 -20.81 12.04 -2.14
C THR A 96 -19.48 12.80 -1.93
N THR A 97 -19.42 14.06 -2.37
CA THR A 97 -18.19 14.88 -2.25
C THR A 97 -17.69 15.06 -0.82
N PRO A 98 -18.53 15.42 0.18
CA PRO A 98 -18.05 15.52 1.56
C PRO A 98 -17.60 14.17 2.13
N LEU A 99 -18.30 13.06 1.83
CA LEU A 99 -17.93 11.72 2.30
C LEU A 99 -16.55 11.28 1.79
N VAL A 100 -16.24 11.56 0.51
CA VAL A 100 -14.92 11.26 -0.07
C VAL A 100 -13.84 12.15 0.55
N LYS A 101 -14.12 13.43 0.81
CA LYS A 101 -13.15 14.35 1.45
C LYS A 101 -12.86 13.99 2.90
N GLU A 102 -13.82 13.43 3.63
CA GLU A 102 -13.61 12.99 5.01
C GLU A 102 -12.77 11.69 5.08
N ALA A 103 -12.87 10.85 4.06
CA ALA A 103 -12.14 9.58 4.02
C ALA A 103 -10.64 9.70 3.66
N VAL A 104 -10.17 10.87 3.21
CA VAL A 104 -8.80 11.12 2.69
C VAL A 104 -8.09 12.17 3.54
#